data_AF-A0A928XA28-F1
#
_entry.id   AF-A0A928XA28-F1
#
_cell.length_a   1.000
_cell.length_b   1.000
_cell.length_c   1.000
_cell.angle_alpha   90.00
_cell.angle_beta   90.00
_cell.angle_gamma   90.00
#
_symmetry.space_group_name_H-M   'P 1'
#
loop_
_entity.id
_entity.type
_entity.pdbx_description
1 polymer ?
#
loop_
_entity_poly.entity_id
_entity_poly.type
_entity_poly.pdbx_seq_one_letter_code
_entity_poly.pdbx_strand_id
1 'polypeptide(L)'
;MKTERLFETPLTEEQQANSILNQREFREGSTVLKSYPRRLVFELTNRCNFQCIMCGREAVNFRVNDLPVDVVTAFEPFYSKTEEVTLHGWGEGTLHPKLPRIL
;
A
#
# COMPACT_ATOMS: atom_id res chain seq x y z
N MET A 1 13.42 -13.77 1.17
CA MET A 1 12.06 -14.18 0.73
C MET A 1 11.33 -12.99 0.07
N LYS A 2 10.27 -13.20 -0.73
CA LYS A 2 9.49 -12.10 -1.38
C LYS A 2 8.96 -11.05 -0.39
N THR A 3 8.85 -11.41 0.89
CA THR A 3 8.41 -10.57 2.01
C THR A 3 9.51 -9.73 2.65
N GLU A 4 10.79 -9.99 2.38
CA GLU A 4 11.91 -9.24 2.99
C GLU A 4 12.45 -8.12 2.09
N ARG A 5 12.36 -8.31 0.77
CA ARG A 5 12.87 -7.35 -0.22
C ARG A 5 11.70 -6.58 -0.82
N LEU A 6 11.67 -5.27 -0.58
CA LEU A 6 10.81 -4.31 -1.25
C LEU A 6 11.57 -3.63 -2.40
N PHE A 7 10.96 -2.66 -3.08
CA PHE A 7 11.65 -1.89 -4.12
C PHE A 7 12.83 -1.11 -3.51
N GLU A 8 13.93 -1.06 -4.25
CA GLU A 8 15.15 -0.39 -3.81
C GLU A 8 15.07 1.10 -4.13
N THR A 9 14.63 1.88 -3.16
CA THR A 9 14.65 3.35 -3.19
C THR A 9 15.47 3.89 -2.02
N PRO A 10 16.09 5.07 -2.14
CA PRO A 10 16.71 5.72 -0.99
C PRO A 10 15.67 5.92 0.12
N LEU A 11 15.97 5.42 1.32
CA LEU A 11 15.12 5.58 2.50
C LEU A 11 15.62 6.72 3.37
N THR A 12 14.70 7.43 4.01
CA THR A 12 15.02 8.31 5.13
C THR A 12 15.53 7.49 6.33
N GLU A 13 16.19 8.14 7.28
CA GLU A 13 16.64 7.47 8.50
C GLU A 13 15.48 6.84 9.28
N GLU A 14 14.31 7.48 9.32
CA GLU A 14 13.12 6.96 10.01
C GLU A 14 12.57 5.70 9.32
N GLN A 15 12.44 5.73 7.99
CA GLN A 15 12.03 4.55 7.20
C GLN A 15 13.03 3.41 7.33
N GLN A 16 14.33 3.70 7.28
CA GLN A 16 15.39 2.71 7.42
C GLN A 16 15.36 2.06 8.81
N ALA A 17 15.20 2.85 9.87
CA ALA A 17 15.09 2.35 11.23
C ALA A 17 13.87 1.43 11.40
N ASN A 18 12.71 1.84 10.84
CA ASN A 18 11.51 1.02 10.83
C ASN A 18 11.71 -0.30 10.06
N SER A 19 12.36 -0.24 8.89
CA SER A 19 12.68 -1.40 8.05
C SER A 19 13.54 -2.43 8.79
N ILE A 20 14.60 -1.97 9.45
CA ILE A 20 15.50 -2.83 10.22
C ILE A 20 14.76 -3.51 11.37
N LEU A 21 13.95 -2.75 12.12
CA LEU A 21 13.15 -3.29 13.22
C LEU A 21 12.15 -4.34 12.70
N ASN A 22 11.41 -4.02 11.65
CA ASN A 22 10.41 -4.91 11.07
C ASN A 22 11.02 -6.23 10.57
N GLN A 23 12.14 -6.15 9.85
CA GLN A 23 12.83 -7.35 9.37
C GLN A 23 13.37 -8.20 10.51
N ARG A 24 13.86 -7.58 11.59
CA ARG A 24 14.31 -8.30 12.79
C ARG A 24 13.14 -9.02 13.45
N GLU A 25 12.04 -8.31 13.73
CA GLU A 25 10.84 -8.87 14.36
C GLU A 25 10.26 -10.04 13.54
N PHE A 26 10.24 -9.91 12.21
CA PHE A 26 9.83 -10.97 11.29
C PHE A 26 10.72 -12.22 11.41
N ARG A 27 12.05 -12.06 11.39
CA ARG A 27 13.01 -13.18 11.48
C ARG A 27 12.96 -13.87 12.84
N GLU A 28 12.70 -13.12 13.89
CA GLU A 28 12.55 -13.62 15.26
C GLU A 28 11.19 -14.30 15.50
N GLY A 29 10.24 -14.20 14.56
CA GLY A 29 8.90 -14.74 14.73
C GLY A 29 8.09 -14.02 15.82
N SER A 30 8.34 -12.72 16.02
CA SER A 30 7.65 -11.90 17.01
C SER A 30 6.14 -11.86 16.73
N THR A 31 5.32 -12.13 17.75
CA THR A 31 3.85 -12.10 17.63
C THR A 31 3.25 -10.74 17.97
N VAL A 32 4.03 -9.86 18.61
CA VAL A 32 3.68 -8.48 18.92
C VAL A 32 4.75 -7.60 18.30
N LEU A 33 4.36 -6.81 17.31
CA LEU A 33 5.27 -5.98 16.53
C LEU A 33 5.28 -4.55 17.07
N LYS A 34 6.48 -3.98 17.19
CA LYS A 34 6.67 -2.54 17.47
C LYS A 34 6.99 -1.77 16.21
N SER A 35 7.43 -2.45 15.16
CA SER A 35 7.59 -1.84 13.84
C SER A 35 6.26 -1.44 13.24
N TYR A 36 6.34 -0.44 12.37
CA TYR A 36 5.27 -0.01 11.50
C TYR A 36 5.33 -0.77 10.16
N PRO A 37 4.22 -0.83 9.40
CA PRO A 37 4.21 -1.40 8.07
C PRO A 37 5.29 -0.78 7.18
N ARG A 38 6.02 -1.63 6.44
CA ARG A 38 7.01 -1.16 5.46
C ARG A 38 6.38 -0.76 4.12
N ARG A 39 5.19 -1.30 3.80
CA ARG A 39 4.41 -0.98 2.60
C ARG A 39 2.95 -0.81 2.98
N LEU A 40 2.32 0.23 2.46
CA LEU A 40 0.87 0.45 2.50
C LEU A 40 0.31 0.33 1.07
N VAL A 41 -0.77 -0.41 0.91
CA VAL A 41 -1.46 -0.57 -0.38
C VAL A 41 -2.89 -0.10 -0.21
N PHE A 42 -3.23 0.99 -0.89
CA PHE A 42 -4.58 1.51 -0.97
C PHE A 42 -5.16 1.22 -2.36
N GLU A 43 -6.18 0.38 -2.41
CA GLU A 43 -7.04 0.30 -3.58
C GLU A 43 -7.98 1.51 -3.58
N LEU A 44 -7.53 2.63 -4.17
CA LEU A 44 -8.31 3.87 -4.19
C LEU A 44 -9.66 3.69 -4.88
N THR A 45 -9.69 2.90 -5.94
CA THR A 45 -10.90 2.52 -6.65
C THR A 45 -10.68 1.15 -7.31
N ASN A 46 -11.74 0.37 -7.45
CA ASN A 46 -11.71 -0.89 -8.19
C ASN A 46 -12.20 -0.75 -9.65
N ARG A 47 -12.46 0.48 -10.08
CA ARG A 47 -12.71 0.79 -11.50
C ARG A 47 -11.41 0.74 -12.27
N CYS A 48 -11.47 0.25 -13.50
CA CYS A 48 -10.37 0.27 -14.45
C CYS A 48 -10.94 0.58 -15.84
N ASN A 49 -10.24 1.41 -16.61
CA ASN A 49 -10.59 1.75 -18.00
C ASN A 49 -9.95 0.79 -19.02
N PHE A 50 -9.23 -0.23 -18.55
CA PHE A 50 -8.65 -1.30 -19.35
C PHE A 50 -9.22 -2.67 -18.97
N GLN A 51 -9.20 -3.60 -19.93
CA GLN A 51 -9.55 -5.02 -19.76
C GLN A 51 -8.37 -5.89 -20.19
N CYS A 52 -7.28 -5.81 -19.43
CA CYS A 52 -6.05 -6.52 -19.76
C CYS A 52 -6.22 -8.04 -19.66
N ILE A 53 -5.75 -8.79 -20.66
CA ILE A 53 -5.92 -10.26 -20.75
C ILE A 53 -5.32 -11.04 -19.57
N MET A 54 -4.33 -10.45 -18.89
CA MET A 54 -3.65 -11.02 -17.72
C MET A 54 -4.23 -10.53 -16.38
N CYS A 55 -5.24 -9.66 -16.41
CA CYS A 55 -5.82 -9.10 -15.19
C CYS A 55 -6.83 -10.06 -14.57
N GLY A 56 -6.56 -10.50 -13.34
CA GLY A 56 -7.49 -11.36 -12.60
C GLY A 56 -8.83 -10.70 -12.29
N ARG A 57 -8.97 -9.37 -12.44
CA ARG A 57 -10.19 -8.61 -12.11
C ARG A 57 -11.42 -9.16 -12.80
N GLU A 58 -11.28 -9.60 -14.05
CA GLU A 58 -12.40 -10.14 -14.83
C GLU A 58 -12.88 -11.51 -14.33
N ALA A 59 -12.09 -12.20 -13.48
CA ALA A 59 -12.50 -13.47 -12.86
C ALA A 59 -13.41 -13.28 -11.64
N VAL A 60 -13.65 -12.03 -11.20
CA VAL A 60 -14.42 -11.72 -10.00
C VAL A 60 -15.42 -10.59 -10.30
N ASN A 61 -16.67 -10.76 -9.89
CA ASN A 61 -17.68 -9.71 -10.04
C ASN A 61 -17.64 -8.74 -8.86
N PHE A 62 -16.80 -7.71 -8.94
CA PHE A 62 -16.69 -6.71 -7.90
C PHE A 62 -17.88 -5.73 -7.92
N ARG A 63 -18.44 -5.43 -6.74
CA ARG A 63 -19.24 -4.21 -6.59
C ARG A 63 -18.31 -3.01 -6.72
N VAL A 64 -18.62 -2.10 -7.66
CA VAL A 64 -17.83 -0.87 -7.84
C VAL A 64 -17.79 -0.07 -6.54
N ASN A 65 -16.60 0.31 -6.12
CA ASN A 65 -16.38 1.07 -4.88
C ASN A 65 -15.16 1.98 -4.99
N ASP A 66 -15.23 3.08 -4.26
CA ASP A 66 -14.15 4.04 -4.04
C ASP A 66 -13.76 4.04 -2.57
N LEU A 67 -12.47 4.08 -2.29
CA LEU A 67 -11.97 4.22 -0.94
C LEU A 67 -12.26 5.64 -0.43
N PRO A 68 -12.93 5.81 0.72
CA PRO A 68 -13.17 7.12 1.29
C PRO A 68 -11.85 7.87 1.57
N VAL A 69 -11.79 9.15 1.24
CA VAL A 69 -10.57 9.98 1.37
C VAL A 69 -10.11 10.07 2.83
N ASP A 70 -11.04 10.11 3.77
CA ASP A 70 -10.80 10.11 5.21
C ASP A 70 -10.04 8.87 5.68
N VAL A 71 -10.22 7.72 5.03
CA VAL A 71 -9.42 6.52 5.33
C VAL A 71 -7.97 6.75 4.93
N VAL A 72 -7.71 7.36 3.77
CA VAL A 72 -6.33 7.69 3.36
C VAL A 72 -5.74 8.74 4.30
N THR A 73 -6.48 9.78 4.65
CA THR A 73 -5.99 10.81 5.59
C THR A 73 -5.70 10.24 6.98
N ALA A 74 -6.51 9.29 7.47
CA ALA A 74 -6.29 8.67 8.77
C ALA A 74 -4.95 7.92 8.89
N PHE A 75 -4.30 7.58 7.77
CA PHE A 75 -3.01 6.90 7.75
C PHE A 75 -1.80 7.83 7.73
N GLU A 76 -2.00 9.16 7.79
CA GLU A 76 -0.91 10.14 7.88
C GLU A 76 0.20 9.78 8.89
N PRO A 77 -0.09 9.28 10.11
CA PRO A 77 0.95 8.94 11.09
C PRO A 77 1.95 7.86 10.64
N PHE A 78 1.62 7.10 9.60
CA PHE A 78 2.42 5.98 9.09
C PHE A 78 3.34 6.37 7.92
N TYR A 79 3.06 7.48 7.23
CA TYR A 79 3.73 7.81 5.96
C TYR A 79 5.22 8.07 6.10
N SER A 80 5.66 8.71 7.19
CA SER A 80 7.08 8.96 7.41
C SER A 80 7.92 7.71 7.72
N LYS A 81 7.26 6.58 8.05
CA LYS A 81 7.91 5.32 8.45
C LYS A 81 7.78 4.20 7.41
N THR A 82 6.89 4.38 6.45
CA THR A 82 6.60 3.41 5.38
C THR A 82 7.55 3.66 4.21
N GLU A 83 8.11 2.61 3.63
CA GLU A 83 9.01 2.71 2.46
C GLU A 83 8.24 3.05 1.18
N GLU A 84 7.02 2.53 1.05
CA GLU A 84 6.20 2.66 -0.15
C GLU A 84 4.70 2.77 0.17
N VAL A 85 4.03 3.70 -0.52
CA VAL A 85 2.57 3.78 -0.57
C VAL A 85 2.11 3.52 -2.00
N THR A 86 1.40 2.41 -2.21
CA THR A 86 0.82 2.05 -3.50
C THR A 86 -0.64 2.50 -3.55
N LEU A 87 -1.04 3.24 -4.59
CA LEU A 87 -2.39 3.81 -4.75
C LEU A 87 -3.29 3.00 -5.72
N HIS A 88 -2.88 1.78 -6.05
CA HIS A 88 -3.59 0.90 -6.97
C HIS A 88 -3.61 -0.53 -6.45
N GLY A 89 -4.63 -1.27 -6.87
CA GLY A 89 -4.89 -2.66 -6.51
C GLY A 89 -5.41 -3.40 -7.73
N TRP A 90 -6.70 -3.74 -7.73
CA TRP A 90 -7.37 -4.34 -8.88
C TRP A 90 -7.90 -3.31 -9.87
N GLY A 91 -8.16 -2.08 -9.41
CA GLY A 91 -8.49 -0.93 -10.26
C GLY A 91 -7.32 -0.01 -10.59
N GLU A 92 -7.63 1.00 -11.41
CA GLU A 92 -6.74 2.08 -11.83
C GLU A 92 -6.94 3.29 -10.90
N GLY A 93 -5.98 3.53 -10.01
CA GLY A 93 -6.07 4.55 -8.96
C GLY A 93 -6.33 5.96 -9.47
N THR A 94 -5.88 6.28 -10.69
CA THR A 94 -6.09 7.60 -11.30
C THR A 94 -7.56 7.89 -11.66
N LEU A 95 -8.44 6.87 -11.64
CA LEU A 95 -9.89 7.01 -11.86
C LEU A 95 -10.69 7.34 -10.60
N HIS A 96 -10.03 7.51 -9.45
CA HIS A 96 -10.72 7.93 -8.23
C HIS A 96 -11.22 9.38 -8.36
N PRO A 97 -12.52 9.67 -8.15
CA PRO A 97 -13.12 10.98 -8.44
C PRO A 97 -12.58 12.11 -7.56
N LYS A 98 -11.95 11.76 -6.43
CA LYS A 98 -11.34 12.71 -5.50
C LYS A 98 -9.82 12.56 -5.44
N LEU A 99 -9.16 12.02 -6.47
CA LEU A 99 -7.70 11.92 -6.52
C LEU A 99 -6.97 13.23 -6.15
N PRO A 100 -7.41 14.42 -6.60
CA PRO A 100 -6.74 15.68 -6.22
C PRO A 100 -6.86 16.06 -4.73
N ARG A 101 -7.65 15.34 -3.94
CA ARG A 101 -7.71 15.50 -2.48
C ARG A 101 -6.84 14.49 -1.74
N ILE A 102 -6.32 13.49 -2.44
CA ILE A 102 -5.51 12.40 -1.90
C ILE A 102 -4.02 12.72 -2.06
N LEU A 103 -3.64 13.39 -3.15
CA LEU A 103 -2.30 13.86 -3.47
C LEU A 103 -2.13 15.33 -3.08
#